data_AF-A0A7W0JDM0-F1
#
_entry.id   AF-A0A7W0JDM0-F1
#
_cell.length_a   1.000
_cell.length_b   1.000
_cell.length_c   1.000
_cell.angle_alpha   90.00
_cell.angle_beta   90.00
_cell.angle_gamma   90.00
#
_symmetry.space_group_name_H-M   'P 1'
#
loop_
_entity.id
_entity.type
_entity.pdbx_description
1 polymer ?
#
loop_
_entity_poly.entity_id
_entity_poly.type
_entity_poly.pdbx_seq_one_letter_code
_entity_poly.pdbx_strand_id
1 'polypeptide(L)' 'EMAVLHAAAAAAELGLGVEAVCASPLPGPSGNVEYFCWFRRGSAPIDSTAVAHMVATGPQ' A
#
# COMPACT_ATOMS: atom_id res chain seq x y z
N GLU A 1 6.09 5.06 -1.36
CA GLU A 1 6.01 4.27 -0.10
C GLU A 1 5.50 5.07 1.11
N MET A 2 6.02 6.26 1.46
CA MET A 2 5.47 7.03 2.61
C MET A 2 3.96 7.32 2.51
N ALA A 3 3.44 7.59 1.31
CA ALA A 3 2.01 7.74 1.09
C ALA A 3 1.22 6.47 1.44
N VAL A 4 1.78 5.29 1.15
CA VAL A 4 1.18 3.98 1.48
C VAL A 4 1.14 3.80 2.99
N LEU A 5 2.22 4.13 3.70
CA LEU A 5 2.29 4.01 5.16
C LEU A 5 1.30 4.93 5.87
N HIS A 6 1.14 6.17 5.40
CA HIS A 6 0.13 7.09 5.94
C HIS A 6 -1.29 6.56 5.71
N ALA A 7 -1.58 6.04 4.52
CA ALA A 7 -2.88 5.43 4.23
C ALA A 7 -3.13 4.18 5.10
N ALA A 8 -2.11 3.34 5.29
CA ALA A 8 -2.18 2.15 6.14
C ALA A 8 -2.41 2.50 7.62
N ALA A 9 -1.75 3.53 8.14
CA ALA A 9 -1.96 4.02 9.50
C ALA A 9 -3.41 4.50 9.69
N ALA A 10 -3.94 5.31 8.77
CA ALA A 10 -5.33 5.76 8.82
C ALA A 10 -6.32 4.59 8.68
N ALA A 11 -6.03 3.59 7.85
CA ALA A 11 -6.85 2.39 7.71
C ALA A 11 -6.87 1.54 9.00
N ALA A 12 -5.74 1.48 9.72
CA ALA A 12 -5.63 0.77 10.99
C ALA A 12 -6.56 1.35 12.07
N GLU A 13 -6.73 2.68 12.12
CA GLU A 13 -7.70 3.34 13.00
C GLU A 13 -9.16 2.91 12.72
N LEU A 14 -9.44 2.44 11.50
CA LEU A 14 -10.74 1.90 11.08
C LEU A 14 -10.84 0.36 11.21
N GLY A 15 -9.83 -0.29 11.79
CA GLY A 15 -9.74 -1.73 11.97
C GLY A 15 -9.43 -2.51 10.69
N LEU A 16 -8.78 -1.86 9.71
CA LEU A 16 -8.34 -2.46 8.45
C LEU A 16 -6.81 -2.66 8.48
N GLY A 17 -6.35 -3.84 8.09
CA GLY A 17 -4.94 -4.07 7.78
C GLY A 17 -4.72 -4.14 6.26
N VAL A 18 -3.47 -4.31 5.85
CA VAL A 18 -3.09 -4.36 4.44
C VAL A 18 -2.68 -5.77 4.05
N GLU A 19 -3.31 -6.31 3.02
CA GLU A 19 -3.00 -7.63 2.47
C GLU A 19 -1.95 -7.56 1.36
N ALA A 20 -2.04 -6.52 0.52
CA ALA A 20 -1.12 -6.33 -0.59
C ALA A 20 -1.01 -4.85 -0.98
N VAL A 21 0.15 -4.50 -1.54
CA VAL A 21 0.42 -3.21 -2.17
C VAL A 21 1.15 -3.47 -3.48
N CYS A 22 0.74 -2.81 -4.56
CA CYS A 22 1.50 -2.77 -5.81
C CYS A 22 1.55 -1.36 -6.38
N ALA A 23 2.60 -1.07 -7.15
CA ALA A 23 2.64 0.16 -7.95
C ALA A 23 1.66 0.05 -9.13
N SER A 24 1.01 1.16 -9.47
CA SER A 24 0.25 1.24 -10.72
C SER A 24 1.21 1.15 -11.91
N PRO A 25 0.87 0.37 -12.96
CA PRO A 25 1.68 0.31 -14.17
C PRO A 25 1.63 1.61 -14.99
N LEU A 26 0.65 2.48 -14.70
CA LEU A 26 0.48 3.76 -15.37
C LEU A 26 0.85 4.91 -14.42
N PRO A 27 1.65 5.89 -14.87
CA PRO A 27 1.90 7.09 -14.10
C PRO A 27 0.61 7.93 -14.00
N GLY A 28 0.45 8.62 -12.88
CA GLY A 28 -0.63 9.60 -12.72
C GLY A 28 -0.46 10.79 -13.69
N PRO A 29 -1.49 11.65 -13.85
CA PRO A 29 -1.51 12.73 -14.84
C PRO A 29 -0.31 13.69 -14.79
N SER A 30 0.26 13.90 -13.60
CA SER A 30 1.44 14.77 -13.37
C SER A 30 2.75 14.00 -13.26
N GLY A 31 2.78 12.72 -13.64
CA GLY A 31 3.96 11.85 -13.50
C GLY A 31 4.17 11.25 -12.11
N ASN A 32 3.17 11.34 -11.22
CA ASN A 32 3.25 10.74 -9.89
C ASN A 32 3.17 9.21 -9.97
N VAL A 33 3.88 8.52 -9.09
CA VAL A 33 3.70 7.08 -8.87
C VAL A 33 2.46 6.86 -8.01
N GLU A 34 1.49 6.11 -8.55
CA GLU A 34 0.29 5.70 -7.83
C GLU A 34 0.44 4.26 -7.32
N TYR A 35 -0.28 3.92 -6.25
CA TYR A 35 -0.24 2.60 -5.64
C TYR A 35 -1.66 2.07 -5.46
N PHE A 36 -1.85 0.77 -5.70
CA PHE A 36 -3.04 0.06 -5.27
C PHE A 36 -2.76 -0.58 -3.91
N CYS A 37 -3.67 -0.38 -2.96
CA CYS A 37 -3.61 -0.98 -1.62
C CYS A 37 -4.85 -1.82 -1.37
N TRP A 38 -4.66 -3.11 -1.08
CA TRP A 38 -5.74 -4.01 -0.69
C TRP A 38 -5.90 -4.00 0.83
N PHE A 39 -6.96 -3.35 1.31
CA PHE A 39 -7.33 -3.34 2.73
C PHE A 39 -8.33 -4.44 3.07
N ARG A 40 -8.13 -5.08 4.23
CA ARG A 40 -9.05 -6.09 4.75
C ARG A 40 -9.18 -6.00 6.26
N ARG A 41 -10.41 -6.12 6.76
CA ARG A 41 -10.72 -6.11 8.20
C ARG A 41 -10.07 -7.31 8.89
N GLY A 42 -9.43 -7.06 10.04
CA GLY A 42 -8.75 -8.09 10.83
C GLY A 42 -7.40 -8.56 10.26
N SER A 43 -6.89 -7.91 9.21
CA SER A 43 -5.51 -8.12 8.75
C SER A 43 -4.54 -7.34 9.64
N ALA A 44 -3.27 -7.77 9.66
CA ALA A 44 -2.26 -7.09 10.47
C ALA A 44 -1.93 -5.70 9.89
N PRO A 45 -1.53 -4.73 10.75
CA PRO A 45 -0.83 -3.54 10.31
C PRO A 45 0.46 -3.91 9.58
N ILE A 46 0.91 -3.05 8.66
CA ILE A 46 2.16 -3.25 7.90
C ILE A 46 3.17 -2.15 8.22
N ASP A 47 4.45 -2.48 8.09
CA ASP A 47 5.56 -1.53 8.23
C ASP A 47 6.20 -1.18 6.88
N SER A 48 7.19 -0.27 6.90
CA SER A 48 7.87 0.19 5.68
C SER A 48 8.61 -0.93 4.94
N THR A 49 9.17 -1.89 5.67
CA THR A 49 9.90 -3.02 5.09
C THR A 49 8.95 -3.95 4.35
N ALA A 50 7.79 -4.23 4.95
CA ALA A 50 6.74 -5.02 4.32
C ALA A 50 6.20 -4.35 3.05
N VAL A 51 5.95 -3.02 3.07
CA VAL A 51 5.53 -2.27 1.88
C VAL A 51 6.53 -2.42 0.73
N ALA A 52 7.80 -2.16 0.99
CA ALA A 52 8.84 -2.23 -0.04
C ALA A 52 8.93 -3.64 -0.65
N HIS A 53 8.87 -4.67 0.20
CA HIS A 53 8.86 -6.06 -0.26
C HIS A 53 7.62 -6.40 -1.10
N MET A 54 6.42 -5.99 -0.67
CA MET A 54 5.18 -6.22 -1.41
C MET A 54 5.19 -5.53 -2.77
N VAL A 55 5.68 -4.29 -2.85
CA VAL A 55 5.81 -3.56 -4.12
C VAL A 55 6.82 -4.25 -5.04
N ALA A 56 7.95 -4.71 -4.52
CA ALA A 56 8.98 -5.38 -5.30
C ALA A 56 8.57 -6.77 -5.81
N THR A 57 7.72 -7.48 -5.08
CA THR A 57 7.25 -8.84 -5.42
C THR A 57 5.87 -8.86 -6.09
N GLY A 58 5.20 -7.72 -6.15
CA GLY A 58 3.92 -7.53 -6.81
C GLY A 58 4.02 -7.56 -8.34
N PRO A 59 2.88 -7.70 -9.04
CA PRO A 59 2.82 -7.66 -10.50
C PRO A 59 3.38 -6.34 -11.04
N GLN A 60 4.07 -6.42 -12.19
CA GLN A 60 4.68 -5.30 -12.92
C GLN A 60 3.79 -4.82 -14.05
#